data_AF-A0A357CA66-F1
#
_entry.id   AF-A0A357CA66-F1
#
_cell.length_a   1.000
_cell.length_b   1.000
_cell.length_c   1.000
_cell.angle_alpha   90.00
_cell.angle_beta   90.00
_cell.angle_gamma   90.00
#
_symmetry.space_group_name_H-M   'P 1'
#
loop_
_entity.id
_entity.type
_entity.pdbx_description
1 polymer ?
#
loop_
_entity_poly.entity_id
_entity_poly.type
_entity_poly.pdbx_seq_one_letter_code
_entity_poly.pdbx_strand_id
1 'polypeptide(L)' 'MNKLITILGFAQKAGKIASGETATEQVINRKKACLVLVALDASAGTSAKFM' A
#
# COMPACT_ATOMS: atom_id res chain seq x y z
N MET A 1 10.69 -8.60 16.57
CA MET A 1 11.05 -8.36 15.16
C MET A 1 9.80 -8.59 14.31
N ASN A 2 9.21 -7.54 13.75
CA ASN A 2 7.88 -7.60 13.13
C ASN A 2 7.94 -8.34 11.79
N LYS A 3 7.50 -9.62 11.77
CA LYS A 3 7.39 -10.47 10.57
C LYS A 3 6.75 -9.77 9.36
N LEU A 4 5.78 -8.90 9.63
CA LEU A 4 5.06 -8.12 8.62
C LEU A 4 6.00 -7.16 7.86
N ILE A 5 6.88 -6.47 8.58
CA ILE A 5 7.86 -5.52 8.00
C ILE A 5 8.89 -6.28 7.15
N THR A 6 9.32 -7.47 7.61
CA THR A 6 10.22 -8.32 6.85
C THR A 6 9.60 -8.77 5.52
N ILE A 7 8.35 -9.22 5.53
CA ILE A 7 7.62 -9.61 4.30
C ILE A 7 7.43 -8.41 3.36
N LEU A 8 7.07 -7.24 3.89
CA LEU A 8 6.98 -6.00 3.13
C LEU A 8 8.30 -5.66 2.44
N GLY A 9 9.43 -5.78 3.16
CA GLY A 9 10.75 -5.56 2.58
C GLY A 9 11.07 -6.51 1.42
N PHE A 10 10.71 -7.79 1.53
CA PHE A 10 10.86 -8.75 0.43
C PHE A 10 9.95 -8.42 -0.77
N ALA A 11 8.68 -8.07 -0.51
CA ALA A 11 7.74 -7.69 -1.56
C ALA A 11 8.16 -6.40 -2.29
N GLN A 12 8.76 -5.44 -1.57
CA GLN A 12 9.35 -4.24 -2.16
C GLN A 12 10.53 -4.60 -3.06
N LYS A 13 11.46 -5.44 -2.58
CA LYS A 13 12.59 -5.93 -3.37
C LYS A 13 12.16 -6.69 -4.64
N ALA A 14 11.04 -7.40 -4.57
CA ALA A 14 10.45 -8.11 -5.70
C ALA A 14 9.67 -7.20 -6.68
N GLY A 15 9.57 -5.89 -6.40
CA GLY A 15 8.83 -4.93 -7.24
C GLY A 15 7.31 -5.15 -7.21
N LYS A 16 6.79 -5.77 -6.14
CA LYS A 16 5.35 -6.10 -5.98
C LYS A 16 4.59 -5.09 -5.13
N ILE A 17 5.24 -4.01 -4.71
CA ILE A 17 4.62 -2.93 -3.93
C ILE A 17 4.50 -1.68 -4.81
N ALA A 18 3.29 -1.12 -4.86
CA ALA A 18 3.05 0.23 -5.34
C ALA A 18 2.88 1.15 -4.11
N SER A 19 3.75 2.15 -3.99
CA SER A 19 3.79 3.08 -2.86
C SER A 19 3.50 4.51 -3.29
N GLY A 20 2.74 5.24 -2.48
CA GLY A 20 2.34 6.63 -2.72
C GLY A 20 0.94 6.74 -3.31
N GLU A 21 0.25 7.86 -3.03
CA GLU A 21 -1.17 8.06 -3.33
C GLU A 21 -1.51 7.75 -4.79
N THR A 22 -0.80 8.38 -5.73
CA THR A 22 -1.09 8.22 -7.17
C THR A 22 -0.83 6.81 -7.67
N ALA A 23 0.26 6.17 -7.23
CA ALA A 23 0.62 4.83 -7.68
C ALA A 23 -0.38 3.78 -7.16
N THR A 24 -0.77 3.90 -5.89
CA THR A 24 -1.79 3.04 -5.27
C THR A 24 -3.13 3.19 -5.99
N GLU A 25 -3.55 4.43 -6.27
CA GLU A 25 -4.81 4.71 -6.97
C GLU A 25 -4.84 4.14 -8.40
N GLN A 26 -3.73 4.25 -9.14
CA GLN A 26 -3.64 3.64 -10.47
C GLN A 26 -3.74 2.11 -10.43
N VAL A 27 -3.12 1.46 -9.44
CA VAL A 27 -3.14 -0.01 -9.32
C VAL A 27 -4.53 -0.50 -8.88
N ILE A 28 -5.24 0.25 -8.03
CA ILE A 28 -6.64 0.00 -7.65
C ILE A 28 -7.55 0.14 -8.88
N ASN A 29 -7.45 1.26 -9.61
CA ASN A 29 -8.28 1.48 -10.81
C ASN A 29 -8.03 0.44 -11.90
N ARG A 30 -6.79 -0.05 -12.03
CA ARG A 30 -6.44 -1.15 -12.94
C ARG A 30 -6.88 -2.52 -12.43
N LYS A 31 -7.55 -2.61 -11.27
CA LYS A 31 -7.96 -3.85 -10.58
C LYS A 31 -6.81 -4.83 -10.37
N LYS A 32 -5.59 -4.31 -10.15
CA LYS A 32 -4.38 -5.10 -9.89
C LYS A 32 -4.00 -5.11 -8.40
N ALA A 33 -4.63 -4.27 -7.58
CA ALA A 33 -4.41 -4.25 -6.14
C ALA A 33 -5.16 -5.40 -5.47
N CYS A 34 -4.45 -6.23 -4.70
CA CYS A 34 -5.08 -7.28 -3.86
C CYS A 34 -5.17 -6.89 -2.38
N LEU A 35 -4.27 -6.01 -1.91
CA LEU A 35 -4.22 -5.54 -0.54
C LEU A 35 -3.72 -4.10 -0.52
N VAL A 36 -4.40 -3.24 0.23
CA VAL A 36 -3.99 -1.85 0.48
C VAL A 36 -3.69 -1.73 1.97
N LEU A 37 -2.52 -1.16 2.30
CA LEU A 37 -2.10 -0.90 3.67
C LEU A 37 -2.13 0.61 3.91
N VAL A 38 -2.97 1.03 4.85
CA VAL A 38 -3.07 2.44 5.27
C VAL A 38 -2.43 2.56 6.65
N ALA A 39 -1.56 3.55 6.80
CA ALA A 39 -0.93 3.82 8.08
C ALA A 39 -1.95 4.44 9.05
N LEU A 40 -1.82 4.12 10.35
CA LEU A 40 -2.73 4.64 11.38
C LEU A 40 -2.63 6.17 11.55
N ASP A 41 -1.50 6.75 11.18
CA ASP A 41 -1.23 8.19 11.18
C ASP A 41 -1.51 8.85 9.82
N ALA A 42 -2.17 8.14 8.90
CA ALA A 42 -2.55 8.70 7.62
C ALA A 42 -3.51 9.89 7.80
N SER A 43 -3.42 10.86 6.88
CA SER A 43 -4.32 12.02 6.91
C SER A 43 -5.79 11.58 6.78
N ALA A 44 -6.71 12.41 7.25
CA ALA A 44 -8.15 12.15 7.10
C ALA A 44 -8.56 11.96 5.63
N GLY A 45 -7.95 12.73 4.72
CA GLY A 45 -8.21 12.61 3.27
C GLY A 45 -7.73 11.28 2.70
N THR A 46 -6.52 10.84 3.06
CA THR A 46 -5.97 9.54 2.62
C THR A 46 -6.78 8.37 3.18
N SER A 47 -7.15 8.45 4.46
CA SER A 47 -7.96 7.42 5.11
C SER A 47 -9.33 7.29 4.45
N ALA A 48 -10.03 8.39 4.22
CA ALA A 48 -11.33 8.39 3.55
C ALA A 48 -11.29 7.86 2.10
N LYS A 49 -10.14 7.96 1.43
CA LYS A 49 -9.97 7.56 0.03
C LYS A 49 -9.68 6.07 -0.15
N PHE A 50 -9.01 5.45 0.82
CA PHE A 50 -8.46 4.09 0.70
C PHE A 50 -8.96 3.08 1.74
N MET A 51 -9.80 3.52 2.68
CA MET A 51 -10.38 2.68 3.73
C MET A 51 -11.87 2.44 3.51
#